data_AF-A0A380LRK1-F1
#
_entry.id   AF-A0A380LRK1-F1
#
_cell.length_a   1.000
_cell.length_b   1.000
_cell.length_c   1.000
_cell.angle_alpha   90.00
_cell.angle_beta   90.00
_cell.angle_gamma   90.00
#
_symmetry.space_group_name_H-M   'P 1'
#
loop_
_entity.id
_entity.type
_entity.pdbx_description
1 polymer ?
#
loop_
_entity_poly.entity_id
_entity_poly.type
_entity_poly.pdbx_seq_one_letter_code
_entity_poly.pdbx_strand_id
1 'polypeptide(L)'
;MWTREELKQNAKNTLRDKYWTILGVSVLAGILQGSFFTIITEMVNPTHTYLTVLGNYAIDVNGLIRLWIIITIISWLYSIFLGHTILIGAYKYFILSIKENPSTSTLFDFFKTSYWNIVKVTFFYQIKIVLWTLCFIVPGIIKAYEYCMVPYILAEHPEMESAAVFERSRMLTQNNKLNIFVLEISFIGWLFLGMLCCGIGILFVSPYIDITMTHLYLKLKEIHGIDQPELPPIPEIL
;
A
#
# COMPACT_ATOMS: atom_id res chain seq x y z
N MET A 1 -14.00 19.67 9.46
CA MET A 1 -13.70 18.31 9.97
C MET A 1 -14.25 17.33 8.95
N TRP A 2 -13.48 16.35 8.48
CA TRP A 2 -13.94 15.40 7.46
C TRP A 2 -14.79 14.30 8.09
N THR A 3 -15.71 13.73 7.30
CA THR A 3 -16.52 12.58 7.75
C THR A 3 -16.19 11.34 6.94
N ARG A 4 -16.23 10.17 7.59
CA ARG A 4 -15.99 8.88 6.92
C ARG A 4 -17.01 8.59 5.81
N GLU A 5 -18.24 9.07 5.97
CA GLU A 5 -19.32 8.89 5.00
C GLU A 5 -19.05 9.70 3.74
N GLU A 6 -18.63 10.96 3.88
CA GLU A 6 -18.20 11.81 2.77
C GLU A 6 -17.06 11.16 1.98
N LEU A 7 -15.99 10.72 2.64
CA LEU A 7 -14.85 10.08 1.99
C LEU A 7 -15.25 8.81 1.22
N LYS A 8 -16.07 7.98 1.85
CA LYS A 8 -16.60 6.74 1.27
C LYS A 8 -17.52 6.99 0.09
N GLN A 9 -18.31 8.07 0.12
CA GLN A 9 -19.21 8.43 -0.96
C GLN A 9 -18.43 9.02 -2.15
N ASN A 10 -17.45 9.89 -1.88
CA ASN A 10 -16.55 10.42 -2.90
C ASN A 10 -15.78 9.30 -3.60
N ALA A 11 -15.30 8.31 -2.84
CA ALA A 11 -14.64 7.14 -3.42
C ALA A 11 -15.57 6.32 -4.32
N LYS A 12 -16.83 6.09 -3.92
CA LYS A 12 -17.82 5.43 -4.78
C LYS A 12 -18.08 6.20 -6.07
N ASN A 13 -18.18 7.53 -5.99
CA ASN A 13 -18.39 8.38 -7.15
C ASN A 13 -17.21 8.29 -8.13
N THR A 14 -15.97 8.35 -7.64
CA THR A 14 -14.77 8.18 -8.49
C THR A 14 -14.70 6.79 -9.13
N LEU A 15 -15.10 5.75 -8.41
CA LEU A 15 -15.07 4.38 -8.90
C LEU A 15 -16.16 4.06 -9.91
N ARG A 16 -17.29 4.77 -9.91
CA ARG A 16 -18.46 4.45 -10.75
C ARG A 16 -18.10 4.31 -12.24
N ASP A 17 -17.24 5.19 -12.74
CA ASP A 17 -16.89 5.25 -14.16
C ASP A 17 -15.58 4.53 -14.50
N LYS A 18 -14.76 4.21 -13.49
CA LYS A 18 -13.37 3.75 -13.63
C LYS A 18 -13.05 2.51 -12.81
N TYR A 19 -14.07 1.79 -12.33
CA TYR A 19 -13.91 0.69 -11.39
C TYR A 19 -12.91 -0.35 -11.87
N TRP A 20 -13.06 -0.81 -13.11
CA TRP A 20 -12.24 -1.90 -13.66
C TRP A 20 -10.79 -1.50 -13.90
N THR A 21 -10.51 -0.25 -14.25
CA THR A 21 -9.13 0.22 -14.43
C THR A 21 -8.43 0.38 -13.10
N ILE A 22 -9.11 0.93 -12.09
CA ILE A 22 -8.57 1.07 -10.73
C ILE A 22 -8.39 -0.30 -10.07
N LEU A 23 -9.34 -1.23 -10.25
CA LEU A 23 -9.20 -2.61 -9.79
C LEU A 23 -7.98 -3.28 -10.44
N GLY A 24 -7.84 -3.16 -11.76
CA GLY A 24 -6.70 -3.71 -12.50
C GLY A 24 -5.37 -3.19 -11.98
N VAL A 25 -5.28 -1.88 -11.70
CA VAL A 25 -4.07 -1.27 -11.12
C VAL A 25 -3.82 -1.74 -9.69
N SER A 26 -4.86 -1.83 -8.86
CA SER A 26 -4.74 -2.28 -7.46
C SER A 26 -4.26 -3.74 -7.39
N VAL A 27 -4.82 -4.61 -8.22
CA VAL A 27 -4.41 -6.02 -8.35
C VAL A 27 -2.99 -6.12 -8.90
N LEU A 28 -2.67 -5.38 -9.96
CA LEU A 28 -1.33 -5.38 -10.55
C LEU A 28 -0.27 -4.91 -9.55
N ALA A 29 -0.54 -3.82 -8.82
CA ALA A 29 0.33 -3.32 -7.77
C ALA A 29 0.48 -4.34 -6.64
N GLY A 30 -0.60 -4.98 -6.20
CA GLY A 30 -0.56 -6.02 -5.16
C GLY A 30 0.24 -7.26 -5.55
N ILE A 31 0.13 -7.72 -6.81
CA ILE A 31 0.93 -8.82 -7.35
C ILE A 31 2.41 -8.45 -7.40
N LEU A 32 2.73 -7.26 -7.94
CA LEU A 32 4.10 -6.77 -8.11
C LEU A 32 4.76 -6.37 -6.79
N GLN A 33 4.00 -6.04 -5.76
CA GLN A 33 4.55 -5.80 -4.42
C GLN A 33 5.02 -7.09 -3.74
N GLY A 34 4.45 -8.24 -4.13
CA GLY A 34 4.93 -9.56 -3.69
C GLY A 34 4.09 -10.25 -2.62
N SER A 35 2.88 -9.77 -2.29
CA SER A 35 1.98 -10.49 -1.36
C SER A 35 1.64 -11.91 -1.83
N PHE A 36 1.69 -12.15 -3.15
CA PHE A 36 1.52 -13.50 -3.73
C PHE A 36 2.77 -14.37 -3.58
N PHE A 37 3.96 -13.76 -3.53
CA PHE A 37 5.23 -14.49 -3.42
C PHE A 37 5.44 -15.06 -2.02
N THR A 38 5.12 -14.29 -0.97
CA THR A 38 5.24 -14.74 0.44
C THR A 38 4.36 -15.96 0.73
N ILE A 39 3.16 -16.02 0.14
CA ILE A 39 2.27 -17.19 0.23
C ILE A 39 2.92 -18.42 -0.42
N ILE A 40 3.58 -18.27 -1.58
CA ILE A 40 4.30 -19.37 -2.23
C ILE A 40 5.48 -19.84 -1.36
N THR A 41 6.26 -18.94 -0.76
CA THR A 41 7.37 -19.33 0.13
C THR A 41 6.88 -20.02 1.41
N GLU A 42 5.72 -19.64 1.95
CA GLU A 42 5.09 -20.34 3.08
C GLU A 42 4.48 -21.70 2.69
N MET A 43 3.89 -21.81 1.49
CA MET A 43 3.41 -23.09 0.94
C MET A 43 4.57 -24.05 0.63
N VAL A 44 5.75 -23.52 0.31
CA VAL A 44 7.00 -24.26 0.04
C VAL A 44 7.86 -24.36 1.32
N ASN A 45 7.32 -24.09 2.51
CA ASN A 45 8.06 -24.24 3.75
C ASN A 45 8.39 -25.73 3.98
N PRO A 46 9.66 -26.14 3.91
CA PRO A 46 10.04 -27.56 3.94
C PRO A 46 9.84 -28.20 5.32
N THR A 47 9.36 -27.46 6.32
CA THR A 47 9.07 -27.98 7.66
C THR A 47 7.93 -28.99 7.70
N HIS A 48 7.07 -29.09 6.66
CA HIS A 48 5.97 -30.07 6.61
C HIS A 48 6.21 -31.31 5.73
N THR A 49 7.37 -31.46 5.07
CA THR A 49 7.62 -32.59 4.14
C THR A 49 8.68 -33.55 4.67
N TYR A 50 8.45 -34.05 5.88
CA TYR A 50 9.06 -35.25 6.39
C TYR A 50 7.86 -36.11 6.80
N LEU A 51 7.42 -37.14 6.06
CA LEU A 51 8.01 -38.44 6.35
C LEU A 51 7.77 -39.57 5.33
N THR A 52 6.76 -39.59 4.45
CA THR A 52 6.43 -40.88 3.78
C THR A 52 5.66 -40.76 2.45
N VAL A 53 6.33 -40.49 1.33
CA VAL A 53 5.75 -40.83 0.02
C VAL A 53 6.83 -41.38 -0.93
N LEU A 54 6.95 -42.71 -0.90
CA LEU A 54 7.30 -43.62 -2.00
C LEU A 54 8.77 -43.69 -2.49
N GLY A 55 9.54 -44.60 -1.86
CA GLY A 55 10.46 -45.53 -2.54
C GLY A 55 11.78 -44.98 -3.08
N ASN A 56 12.90 -45.45 -2.50
CA ASN A 56 14.28 -45.48 -3.03
C ASN A 56 14.91 -44.23 -3.69
N TYR A 57 14.25 -43.08 -3.74
CA TYR A 57 14.85 -41.81 -4.13
C TYR A 57 15.30 -41.03 -2.88
N ALA A 58 16.60 -40.86 -2.69
CA ALA A 58 17.14 -39.98 -1.68
C ALA A 58 16.97 -38.51 -2.15
N ILE A 59 16.00 -37.80 -1.58
CA ILE A 59 15.81 -36.36 -1.82
C ILE A 59 16.81 -35.61 -0.91
N ASP A 60 17.71 -34.81 -1.49
CA ASP A 60 18.62 -33.93 -0.73
C ASP A 60 17.83 -32.76 -0.11
N VAL A 61 17.30 -33.00 1.10
CA VAL A 61 16.53 -31.99 1.84
C VAL A 61 17.36 -30.75 2.15
N ASN A 62 18.68 -30.90 2.38
CA ASN A 62 19.57 -29.76 2.59
C ASN A 62 19.71 -28.91 1.33
N GLY A 63 19.71 -29.53 0.16
CA GLY A 63 19.66 -28.85 -1.14
C GLY A 63 18.40 -28.03 -1.33
N LEU A 64 17.23 -28.58 -0.97
CA LEU A 64 15.95 -27.87 -1.02
C LEU A 64 15.91 -26.68 -0.07
N ILE A 65 16.43 -26.83 1.15
CA ILE A 65 16.52 -25.75 2.14
C ILE A 65 17.42 -24.62 1.62
N ARG A 66 18.60 -24.94 1.04
CA ARG A 66 19.49 -23.92 0.45
C ARG A 66 18.80 -23.13 -0.66
N LEU A 67 18.08 -23.81 -1.56
CA LEU A 67 17.34 -23.17 -2.64
C LEU A 67 16.22 -22.26 -2.10
N TRP A 68 15.48 -22.71 -1.09
CA TRP A 68 14.41 -21.92 -0.47
C TRP A 68 14.93 -20.62 0.17
N ILE A 69 16.08 -20.68 0.87
CA ILE A 69 16.71 -19.49 1.45
C ILE A 69 17.11 -18.49 0.34
N ILE A 70 17.72 -18.98 -0.74
CA ILE A 70 18.13 -18.14 -1.88
C ILE A 70 16.90 -17.46 -2.51
N ILE A 71 15.84 -18.23 -2.77
CA ILE A 71 14.58 -17.74 -3.32
C ILE A 71 13.95 -16.67 -2.41
N THR A 72 13.98 -16.88 -1.09
CA THR A 72 13.45 -15.93 -0.10
C THR A 72 14.23 -14.62 -0.12
N ILE A 73 15.57 -14.68 -0.14
CA ILE A 73 16.43 -13.49 -0.18
C ILE A 73 16.20 -12.70 -1.47
N ILE A 74 16.16 -13.38 -2.62
CA ILE A 74 15.91 -12.75 -3.92
C ILE A 74 14.59 -12.00 -3.92
N SER A 75 13.54 -12.59 -3.36
CA SER A 75 12.23 -11.96 -3.33
C SER A 75 12.11 -10.82 -2.34
N TRP A 76 12.82 -10.91 -1.22
CA TRP A 76 12.91 -9.79 -0.29
C TRP A 76 13.62 -8.60 -0.95
N LEU A 77 14.70 -8.84 -1.70
CA LEU A 77 15.36 -7.82 -2.52
C LEU A 77 14.40 -7.27 -3.58
N TYR A 78 13.71 -8.12 -4.32
CA TYR A 78 12.71 -7.71 -5.32
C TYR A 78 11.65 -6.78 -4.71
N SER A 79 11.05 -7.15 -3.57
CA SER A 79 10.03 -6.32 -2.92
C SER A 79 10.59 -4.97 -2.48
N ILE A 80 11.79 -4.91 -1.91
CA ILE A 80 12.43 -3.66 -1.46
C ILE A 80 12.72 -2.73 -2.65
N PHE A 81 13.33 -3.25 -3.73
CA PHE A 81 13.80 -2.42 -4.84
C PHE A 81 12.69 -2.11 -5.87
N LEU A 82 11.88 -3.09 -6.22
CA LEU A 82 10.90 -3.00 -7.31
C LEU A 82 9.48 -2.83 -6.76
N GLY A 83 9.07 -3.68 -5.82
CA GLY A 83 7.69 -3.74 -5.34
C GLY A 83 7.20 -2.43 -4.72
N HIS A 84 7.98 -1.85 -3.80
CA HIS A 84 7.62 -0.58 -3.14
C HIS A 84 7.62 0.62 -4.10
N THR A 85 8.51 0.62 -5.09
CA THR A 85 8.56 1.67 -6.12
C THR A 85 7.30 1.64 -6.99
N ILE A 86 6.86 0.45 -7.40
CA ILE A 86 5.62 0.26 -8.17
C ILE A 86 4.40 0.68 -7.36
N LEU A 87 4.39 0.38 -6.06
CA LEU A 87 3.32 0.81 -5.15
C LEU A 87 3.19 2.35 -5.11
N ILE A 88 4.31 3.08 -5.12
CA ILE A 88 4.28 4.56 -5.20
C ILE A 88 3.74 5.03 -6.54
N GLY A 89 4.08 4.34 -7.62
CA GLY A 89 3.42 4.49 -8.91
C GLY A 89 1.90 4.34 -8.83
N ALA A 90 1.42 3.34 -8.09
CA ALA A 90 -0.01 3.09 -7.89
C ALA A 90 -0.68 4.21 -7.10
N TYR A 91 -0.05 4.72 -6.04
CA TYR A 91 -0.56 5.90 -5.33
C TYR A 91 -0.66 7.13 -6.24
N LYS A 92 0.33 7.36 -7.12
CA LYS A 92 0.24 8.44 -8.14
C LYS A 92 -0.93 8.21 -9.09
N TYR A 93 -1.12 6.97 -9.57
CA TYR A 93 -2.25 6.62 -10.40
C TYR A 93 -3.58 6.91 -9.69
N PHE A 94 -3.73 6.53 -8.42
CA PHE A 94 -4.96 6.77 -7.66
C PHE A 94 -5.26 8.26 -7.48
N ILE A 95 -4.25 9.08 -7.17
CA ILE A 95 -4.40 10.54 -7.07
C ILE A 95 -4.88 11.12 -8.40
N LEU A 96 -4.24 10.75 -9.52
CA LEU A 96 -4.61 11.26 -10.84
C LEU A 96 -5.98 10.74 -11.29
N SER A 97 -6.37 9.52 -10.91
CA SER A 97 -7.64 8.89 -11.28
C SER A 97 -8.87 9.67 -10.79
N ILE A 98 -8.70 10.51 -9.76
CA ILE A 98 -9.76 11.40 -9.25
C ILE A 98 -10.10 12.50 -10.26
N LYS A 99 -9.09 13.03 -10.97
CA LYS A 99 -9.28 14.13 -11.94
C LYS A 99 -9.45 13.64 -13.37
N GLU A 100 -8.65 12.66 -13.77
CA GLU A 100 -8.52 12.22 -15.15
C GLU A 100 -8.39 10.70 -15.26
N ASN A 101 -8.23 10.18 -16.48
CA ASN A 101 -7.97 8.76 -16.72
C ASN A 101 -6.47 8.57 -17.01
N PRO A 102 -5.63 8.43 -15.97
CA PRO A 102 -4.20 8.19 -16.19
C PRO A 102 -3.97 6.85 -16.89
N SER A 103 -2.89 6.80 -17.66
CA SER A 103 -2.40 5.57 -18.27
C SER A 103 -1.81 4.65 -17.21
N THR A 104 -1.87 3.34 -17.43
CA THR A 104 -1.20 2.35 -16.57
C THR A 104 0.33 2.50 -16.59
N SER A 105 0.89 3.19 -17.59
CA SER A 105 2.32 3.53 -17.63
C SER A 105 2.76 4.42 -16.45
N THR A 106 1.83 5.17 -15.84
CA THR A 106 2.12 6.03 -14.68
C THR A 106 2.70 5.26 -13.50
N LEU A 107 2.39 3.96 -13.39
CA LEU A 107 2.97 3.06 -12.40
C LEU A 107 4.49 2.99 -12.48
N PHE A 108 5.05 3.19 -13.67
CA PHE A 108 6.47 3.02 -13.96
C PHE A 108 7.21 4.34 -14.18
N ASP A 109 6.55 5.50 -14.06
CA ASP A 109 7.16 6.81 -14.32
C ASP A 109 8.43 7.02 -13.49
N PHE A 110 8.37 6.62 -12.23
CA PHE A 110 9.42 6.85 -11.24
C PHE A 110 10.71 6.06 -11.50
N PHE A 111 10.65 4.98 -12.30
CA PHE A 111 11.83 4.22 -12.66
C PHE A 111 12.83 5.03 -13.49
N LYS A 112 12.38 6.10 -14.17
CA LYS A 112 13.21 6.91 -15.05
C LYS A 112 13.78 8.16 -14.39
N THR A 113 13.04 8.80 -13.48
CA THR A 113 13.38 10.14 -12.97
C THR A 113 13.87 10.14 -11.52
N SER A 114 13.20 9.41 -10.63
CA SER A 114 13.39 9.58 -9.17
C SER A 114 13.51 8.25 -8.40
N TYR A 115 13.88 7.18 -9.10
CA TYR A 115 13.95 5.81 -8.57
C TYR A 115 14.72 5.72 -7.25
N TRP A 116 15.95 6.25 -7.22
CA TRP A 116 16.82 6.13 -6.05
C TRP A 116 16.30 6.87 -4.82
N ASN A 117 15.68 8.04 -5.00
CA ASN A 117 15.09 8.75 -3.88
C ASN A 117 13.88 7.99 -3.32
N ILE A 118 13.05 7.44 -4.20
CA ILE A 118 11.90 6.63 -3.81
C ILE A 118 12.31 5.39 -3.02
N VAL A 119 13.28 4.62 -3.52
CA VAL A 119 13.82 3.45 -2.83
C VAL A 119 14.40 3.86 -1.47
N LYS A 120 15.16 4.96 -1.41
CA LYS A 120 15.72 5.48 -0.15
C LYS A 120 14.63 5.83 0.87
N VAL A 121 13.64 6.61 0.49
CA VAL A 121 12.57 7.08 1.40
C VAL A 121 11.73 5.90 1.90
N THR A 122 11.32 5.00 0.99
CA THR A 122 10.55 3.80 1.36
C THR A 122 11.32 2.84 2.25
N PHE A 123 12.61 2.69 2.02
CA PHE A 123 13.49 1.89 2.88
C PHE A 123 13.56 2.47 4.31
N PHE A 124 13.78 3.78 4.45
CA PHE A 124 13.76 4.44 5.76
C PHE A 124 12.39 4.37 6.44
N TYR A 125 11.31 4.46 5.66
CA TYR A 125 9.94 4.33 6.16
C TYR A 125 9.73 2.96 6.80
N GLN A 126 10.14 1.88 6.12
CA GLN A 126 10.05 0.52 6.65
C GLN A 126 10.91 0.32 7.89
N ILE A 127 12.19 0.76 7.86
CA ILE A 127 13.08 0.66 9.02
C ILE A 127 12.47 1.36 10.24
N LYS A 128 11.91 2.56 10.07
CA LYS A 128 11.28 3.28 11.17
C LYS A 128 10.11 2.50 11.76
N ILE A 129 9.21 1.98 10.93
CA ILE A 129 8.06 1.21 11.41
C ILE A 129 8.50 -0.07 12.13
N VAL A 130 9.45 -0.81 11.54
CA VAL A 130 9.98 -2.04 12.14
C VAL A 130 10.67 -1.75 13.48
N LEU A 131 11.50 -0.71 13.55
CA LEU A 131 12.21 -0.32 14.78
C LEU A 131 11.22 0.05 15.89
N TRP A 132 10.20 0.86 15.58
CA TRP A 132 9.17 1.23 16.56
C TRP A 132 8.35 0.01 17.01
N THR A 133 7.99 -0.87 16.08
CA THR A 133 7.24 -2.10 16.38
C THR A 133 8.06 -3.07 17.23
N LEU A 134 9.37 -3.16 16.96
CA LEU A 134 10.32 -3.99 17.71
C LEU A 134 10.52 -3.46 19.14
N CYS A 135 10.57 -2.13 19.31
CA CYS A 135 10.60 -1.55 20.65
C CYS A 135 9.30 -1.88 21.40
N PHE A 136 8.14 -1.57 20.80
CA PHE A 136 6.83 -1.93 21.33
C PHE A 136 5.76 -1.90 20.23
N ILE A 137 4.80 -2.83 20.28
CA ILE A 137 3.74 -2.95 19.27
C ILE A 137 2.88 -1.67 19.21
N VAL A 138 2.45 -1.15 20.36
CA VAL A 138 1.55 0.03 20.45
C VAL A 138 2.14 1.29 19.80
N PRO A 139 3.36 1.76 20.14
CA PRO A 139 3.96 2.90 19.46
C PRO A 139 4.30 2.61 18.00
N GLY A 140 4.57 1.35 17.62
CA GLY A 140 4.65 0.92 16.23
C GLY A 140 3.40 1.27 15.42
N ILE A 141 2.21 0.91 15.95
CA ILE A 141 0.92 1.24 15.33
C ILE A 141 0.71 2.75 15.24
N ILE A 142 0.97 3.50 16.31
CA ILE A 142 0.83 4.97 16.31
C ILE A 142 1.73 5.62 15.25
N LYS A 143 2.95 5.10 15.07
CA LYS A 143 3.89 5.57 14.06
C LYS A 143 3.51 5.16 12.64
N ALA A 144 2.90 4.00 12.45
CA ALA A 144 2.32 3.62 11.17
C ALA A 144 1.24 4.64 10.73
N TYR A 145 0.33 5.02 11.64
CA TYR A 145 -0.67 6.07 11.34
C TYR A 145 -0.07 7.46 11.16
N GLU A 146 1.03 7.79 11.83
CA GLU A 146 1.74 9.06 11.59
C GLU A 146 2.36 9.13 10.19
N TYR A 147 2.77 7.99 9.64
CA TYR A 147 3.49 7.91 8.37
C TYR A 147 2.66 7.33 7.23
N CYS A 148 1.37 7.04 7.43
CA CYS A 148 0.50 6.46 6.40
C CYS A 148 0.38 7.32 5.13
N MET A 149 0.63 8.64 5.22
CA MET A 149 0.60 9.57 4.08
C MET A 149 1.95 9.70 3.36
N VAL A 150 3.03 9.06 3.85
CA VAL A 150 4.36 9.12 3.21
C VAL A 150 4.33 8.66 1.74
N PRO A 151 3.69 7.52 1.39
CA PRO A 151 3.65 7.07 0.00
C PRO A 151 2.93 8.05 -0.93
N TYR A 152 1.87 8.71 -0.45
CA TYR A 152 1.10 9.70 -1.21
C TYR A 152 1.90 10.98 -1.46
N ILE A 153 2.59 11.50 -0.45
CA ILE A 153 3.45 12.68 -0.57
C ILE A 153 4.58 12.41 -1.56
N LEU A 154 5.19 11.24 -1.46
CA LEU A 154 6.28 10.82 -2.33
C LEU A 154 5.81 10.57 -3.77
N ALA A 155 4.55 10.17 -3.96
CA ALA A 155 3.93 10.04 -5.28
C ALA A 155 3.71 11.40 -5.97
N GLU A 156 3.43 12.47 -5.21
CA GLU A 156 3.32 13.83 -5.76
C GLU A 156 4.67 14.53 -5.90
N HIS A 157 5.56 14.37 -4.92
CA HIS A 157 6.86 15.02 -4.86
C HIS A 157 7.99 13.99 -4.73
N PRO A 158 8.32 13.26 -5.81
CA PRO A 158 9.24 12.14 -5.77
C PRO A 158 10.70 12.52 -5.51
N GLU A 159 11.05 13.81 -5.67
CA GLU A 159 12.39 14.35 -5.40
C GLU A 159 12.53 14.96 -4.00
N MET A 160 11.45 14.99 -3.22
CA MET A 160 11.47 15.58 -1.87
C MET A 160 12.40 14.80 -0.94
N GLU A 161 13.13 15.53 -0.09
CA GLU A 161 14.03 14.92 0.88
C GLU A 161 13.25 14.08 1.89
N SER A 162 13.82 12.92 2.27
CA SER A 162 13.19 11.99 3.21
C SER A 162 12.70 12.68 4.49
N ALA A 163 13.50 13.55 5.12
CA ALA A 163 13.12 14.24 6.35
C ALA A 163 11.84 15.08 6.18
N ALA A 164 11.78 15.87 5.11
CA ALA A 164 10.63 16.69 4.76
C ALA A 164 9.38 15.86 4.46
N VAL A 165 9.52 14.70 3.79
CA VAL A 165 8.40 13.78 3.53
C VAL A 165 7.79 13.25 4.85
N PHE A 166 8.63 12.82 5.80
CA PHE A 166 8.14 12.33 7.10
C PHE A 166 7.50 13.44 7.93
N GLU A 167 8.07 14.65 7.91
CA GLU A 167 7.53 15.81 8.61
C GLU A 167 6.16 16.20 8.04
N ARG A 168 6.04 16.29 6.72
CA ARG A 168 4.76 16.60 6.05
C ARG A 168 3.71 15.54 6.33
N SER A 169 4.07 14.25 6.34
CA SER A 169 3.14 13.17 6.72
C SER A 169 2.66 13.29 8.16
N ARG A 170 3.57 13.62 9.09
CA ARG A 170 3.24 13.86 10.50
C ARG A 170 2.31 15.06 10.67
N MET A 171 2.53 16.15 9.92
CA MET A 171 1.66 17.34 9.95
C MET A 171 0.26 16.99 9.44
N LEU A 172 0.15 16.35 8.27
CA LEU A 172 -1.14 15.97 7.68
C LEU A 172 -1.97 15.06 8.59
N THR A 173 -1.32 14.14 9.30
CA THR A 173 -1.99 13.16 10.18
C THR A 173 -2.18 13.66 11.61
N GLN A 174 -1.67 14.85 11.94
CA GLN A 174 -1.76 15.41 13.29
C GLN A 174 -3.23 15.56 13.69
N ASN A 175 -3.55 15.17 14.93
CA ASN A 175 -4.90 15.17 15.50
C ASN A 175 -5.95 14.30 14.75
N ASN A 176 -5.56 13.60 13.69
CA ASN A 176 -6.46 12.78 12.88
C ASN A 176 -6.17 11.27 12.97
N LYS A 177 -5.08 10.84 13.62
CA LYS A 177 -4.68 9.42 13.73
C LYS A 177 -5.81 8.49 14.19
N LEU A 178 -6.57 8.89 15.22
CA LEU A 178 -7.69 8.10 15.72
C LEU A 178 -8.85 8.06 14.71
N ASN A 179 -9.13 9.17 14.02
CA ASN A 179 -10.15 9.20 12.98
C ASN A 179 -9.78 8.29 11.80
N ILE A 180 -8.49 8.23 11.43
CA ILE A 180 -7.97 7.32 10.39
C ILE A 180 -8.14 5.87 10.83
N PHE A 181 -7.79 5.54 12.08
CA PHE A 181 -8.02 4.21 12.64
C PHE A 181 -9.50 3.80 12.61
N VAL A 182 -10.40 4.71 13.00
CA VAL A 182 -11.86 4.46 12.94
C VAL A 182 -12.35 4.30 11.51
N LEU A 183 -11.76 5.04 10.55
CA LEU A 183 -12.04 4.86 9.13
C LEU A 183 -11.63 3.45 8.67
N GLU A 184 -10.45 2.96 9.05
CA GLU A 184 -10.00 1.60 8.70
C GLU A 184 -10.88 0.52 9.33
N ILE A 185 -11.25 0.65 10.61
CA ILE A 185 -12.20 -0.26 11.27
C ILE A 185 -13.51 -0.32 10.51
N SER A 186 -13.96 0.80 9.93
CA SER A 186 -15.21 0.81 9.16
C SER A 186 -15.15 0.00 7.85
N PHE A 187 -13.97 -0.49 7.44
CA PHE A 187 -13.78 -1.44 6.35
C PHE A 187 -13.61 -2.90 6.81
N ILE A 188 -13.44 -3.15 8.11
CA ILE A 188 -13.18 -4.50 8.63
C ILE A 188 -14.31 -5.48 8.30
N GLY A 189 -15.56 -5.01 8.27
CA GLY A 189 -16.70 -5.84 7.88
C GLY A 189 -16.63 -6.30 6.43
N TRP A 190 -16.15 -5.44 5.52
CA TRP A 190 -15.95 -5.78 4.12
C TRP A 190 -14.77 -6.72 3.92
N LEU A 191 -13.68 -6.51 4.67
CA LEU A 191 -12.53 -7.40 4.66
C LEU A 191 -12.87 -8.79 5.20
N PHE A 192 -13.66 -8.86 6.28
CA PHE A 192 -14.16 -10.11 6.85
C PHE A 192 -15.05 -10.85 5.85
N LEU A 193 -15.99 -10.16 5.21
CA LEU A 193 -16.82 -10.76 4.16
C LEU A 193 -15.97 -11.23 2.96
N GLY A 194 -14.96 -10.45 2.58
CA GLY A 194 -14.03 -10.82 1.52
C GLY A 194 -13.20 -12.06 1.86
N MET A 195 -12.82 -12.21 3.14
CA MET A 195 -12.12 -13.40 3.65
C MET A 195 -13.00 -14.65 3.59
N LEU A 196 -14.29 -14.54 3.96
CA LEU A 196 -15.25 -15.65 3.85
C LEU A 196 -15.43 -16.12 2.40
N CYS A 197 -15.26 -15.23 1.41
CA CYS A 197 -15.26 -15.55 -0.02
C CYS A 197 -13.88 -16.03 -0.52
N CYS A 198 -13.22 -16.92 0.22
CA CYS A 198 -11.88 -17.46 -0.10
C CYS A 198 -10.80 -16.38 -0.36
N GLY A 199 -10.94 -15.20 0.25
CA GLY A 199 -10.04 -14.07 0.05
C GLY A 199 -10.22 -13.32 -1.28
N ILE A 200 -10.99 -13.85 -2.24
CA ILE A 200 -11.23 -13.19 -3.53
C ILE A 200 -12.00 -11.89 -3.33
N GLY A 201 -12.92 -11.84 -2.38
CA GLY A 201 -13.68 -10.62 -2.09
C GLY A 201 -12.81 -9.46 -1.60
N ILE A 202 -11.62 -9.74 -1.03
CA ILE A 202 -10.66 -8.70 -0.62
C ILE A 202 -10.16 -7.92 -1.85
N LEU A 203 -9.96 -8.59 -2.99
CA LEU A 203 -9.52 -7.95 -4.23
C LEU A 203 -10.54 -6.90 -4.73
N PHE A 204 -11.83 -7.18 -4.57
CA PHE A 204 -12.90 -6.24 -4.94
C PHE A 204 -13.04 -5.07 -3.96
N VAL A 205 -12.64 -5.27 -2.70
CA VAL A 205 -12.70 -4.24 -1.65
C VAL A 205 -11.46 -3.33 -1.70
N SER A 206 -10.30 -3.83 -2.14
CA SER A 206 -9.05 -3.05 -2.25
C SER A 206 -9.21 -1.71 -2.97
N PRO A 207 -9.70 -1.64 -4.24
CA PRO A 207 -9.79 -0.37 -4.96
C PRO A 207 -10.70 0.64 -4.25
N TYR A 208 -11.68 0.17 -3.49
CA TYR A 208 -12.53 1.02 -2.69
C TYR A 208 -11.80 1.63 -1.48
N ILE A 209 -10.98 0.85 -0.79
CA ILE A 209 -10.13 1.33 0.30
C ILE A 209 -9.07 2.30 -0.26
N ASP A 210 -8.39 1.93 -1.34
CA ASP A 210 -7.30 2.71 -1.96
C ASP A 210 -7.76 4.11 -2.39
N ILE A 211 -8.92 4.21 -3.03
CA ILE A 211 -9.51 5.50 -3.42
C ILE A 211 -10.05 6.27 -2.21
N THR A 212 -10.60 5.60 -1.20
CA THR A 212 -11.02 6.29 0.04
C THR A 212 -9.84 6.93 0.76
N MET A 213 -8.71 6.23 0.84
CA MET A 213 -7.48 6.76 1.43
C MET A 213 -6.87 7.88 0.58
N THR A 214 -7.00 7.80 -0.74
CA THR A 214 -6.63 8.91 -1.63
C THR A 214 -7.47 10.16 -1.37
N HIS A 215 -8.79 10.02 -1.23
CA HIS A 215 -9.67 11.15 -0.85
C HIS A 215 -9.33 11.69 0.54
N LEU A 216 -9.02 10.83 1.51
CA LEU A 216 -8.55 11.24 2.83
C LEU A 216 -7.28 12.09 2.72
N TYR A 217 -6.29 11.63 1.94
CA TYR A 217 -5.06 12.36 1.72
C TYR A 217 -5.32 13.78 1.16
N LEU A 218 -6.15 13.90 0.13
CA LEU A 218 -6.53 15.20 -0.45
C LEU A 218 -7.26 16.10 0.56
N LYS A 219 -8.18 15.54 1.36
CA LYS A 219 -8.88 16.30 2.41
C LYS A 219 -7.94 16.76 3.53
N LEU A 220 -6.97 15.94 3.92
CA LEU A 220 -5.97 16.34 4.92
C LEU A 220 -5.09 17.48 4.40
N LYS A 221 -4.70 17.45 3.11
CA LYS A 221 -3.99 18.56 2.46
C LYS A 221 -4.81 19.85 2.47
N GLU A 222 -6.08 19.76 2.10
CA GLU A 222 -7.03 20.89 2.10
C GLU A 222 -7.13 21.53 3.48
N ILE A 223 -7.31 20.72 4.54
CA ILE A 223 -7.44 21.21 5.92
C ILE A 223 -6.19 21.92 6.43
N HIS A 224 -5.00 21.43 6.06
CA HIS A 224 -3.74 22.00 6.55
C HIS A 224 -3.20 23.12 5.63
N GLY A 225 -3.88 23.42 4.51
CA GLY A 225 -3.43 24.43 3.55
C GLY A 225 -2.09 24.10 2.88
N ILE A 226 -1.70 22.83 2.88
CA ILE A 226 -0.43 22.36 2.34
C ILE A 226 -0.66 22.00 0.87
N ASP A 227 -0.25 22.92 -0.02
CA ASP A 227 -0.38 22.85 -1.48
C ASP A 227 -1.81 22.56 -1.95
N GLN A 228 -2.61 23.62 -2.18
CA GLN A 228 -3.88 23.49 -2.89
C GLN A 228 -3.61 22.87 -4.26
N PRO A 229 -4.12 21.66 -4.57
CA PRO A 229 -4.34 21.34 -5.96
C PRO A 229 -5.48 22.26 -6.39
N GLU A 230 -5.32 22.99 -7.49
CA GLU A 230 -6.47 23.56 -8.21
C GLU A 230 -7.49 22.42 -8.40
N LEU A 231 -8.51 22.42 -7.57
CA LEU A 231 -9.59 21.45 -7.54
C LEU A 231 -10.87 22.28 -7.58
N PRO A 232 -11.83 21.94 -8.45
CA PRO A 232 -13.13 22.56 -8.40
C PRO A 232 -13.75 22.31 -7.02
N PRO A 233 -14.60 23.23 -6.54
CA PRO A 233 -15.25 23.10 -5.24
C PRO A 233 -15.92 21.73 -5.15
N ILE A 234 -15.66 21.03 -4.04
CA ILE A 234 -16.39 19.82 -3.70
C ILE A 234 -17.88 20.17 -3.80
N PRO A 235 -18.69 19.42 -4.56
CA PRO A 235 -20.11 19.73 -4.66
C PRO A 235 -20.69 19.77 -3.25
N GLU A 236 -21.16 20.96 -2.86
CA GLU A 236 -21.88 21.15 -1.61
C GLU A 236 -23.05 20.18 -1.60
N ILE A 237 -23.02 19.27 -0.63
CA ILE A 237 -24.08 18.30 -0.43
C ILE A 237 -25.26 19.10 0.16
N LEU A 238 -26.27 19.35 -0.67
CA LEU A 238 -27.59 19.82 -0.26
C LEU A 238 -28.37 18.71 0.45
#